data_AF-A0A6D2G830-F1
#
_entry.id   AF-A0A6D2G830-F1
#
_cell.length_a   1.000
_cell.length_b   1.000
_cell.length_c   1.000
_cell.angle_alpha   90.00
_cell.angle_beta   90.00
_cell.angle_gamma   90.00
#
_symmetry.space_group_name_H-M   'P 1'
#
loop_
_entity.id
_entity.type
_entity.pdbx_description
1 polymer ?
#
loop_
_entity_poly.entity_id
_entity_poly.type
_entity_poly.pdbx_seq_one_letter_code
_entity_poly.pdbx_strand_id
1 'polypeptide(L)'
;MPILTPPDVWFWRALHCNDKPARDAACEFYIAAENRIRTYVAMRYPQEADRITDFMGTLMAGLSAKARVGYSLERLQESVLLAGDVLERLLTD
;
A
#
# COMPACT_ATOMS: atom_id res chain seq x y z
N MET A 1 4.86 -23.01 12.54
CA MET A 1 4.61 -21.70 11.90
C MET A 1 5.94 -21.13 11.47
N PRO A 2 6.25 -20.98 10.17
CA PRO A 2 7.53 -20.40 9.79
C PRO A 2 7.42 -18.87 9.88
N ILE A 3 8.35 -18.28 10.61
CA ILE A 3 8.60 -16.85 10.71
C ILE A 3 9.24 -16.45 9.37
N LEU A 4 8.53 -15.67 8.56
CA LEU A 4 9.10 -15.05 7.37
C LEU A 4 10.14 -14.02 7.83
N THR A 5 11.35 -14.17 7.34
CA THR A 5 12.43 -13.22 7.51
C THR A 5 12.29 -12.07 6.48
N PRO A 6 12.89 -10.88 6.73
CA PRO A 6 12.76 -9.71 5.85
C PRO A 6 13.04 -9.93 4.34
N PRO A 7 13.97 -10.80 3.87
CA PRO A 7 14.21 -10.99 2.44
C PRO A 7 13.03 -11.65 1.69
N ASP A 8 12.14 -12.33 2.40
CA ASP A 8 11.08 -13.17 1.84
C ASP A 8 9.89 -12.31 1.35
N VAL A 9 9.71 -11.15 1.99
CA VAL A 9 8.65 -10.17 1.68
C VAL A 9 8.93 -9.46 0.35
N TRP A 10 10.21 -9.27 0.01
CA TRP A 10 10.64 -8.75 -1.28
C TRP A 10 10.47 -9.77 -2.42
N PHE A 11 10.57 -11.06 -2.09
CA PHE A 11 10.43 -12.15 -3.06
C PHE A 11 9.02 -12.22 -3.66
N TRP A 12 7.98 -11.90 -2.88
CA TRP A 12 6.60 -11.87 -3.36
C TRP A 12 6.26 -10.69 -4.28
N ARG A 13 7.00 -9.57 -4.20
CA ARG A 13 6.87 -8.47 -5.20
C ARG A 13 7.58 -8.81 -6.53
N ALA A 14 8.47 -9.80 -6.53
CA ALA A 14 9.39 -10.05 -7.64
C ALA A 14 8.88 -10.99 -8.75
N LEU A 15 7.78 -11.72 -8.57
CA LEU A 15 7.52 -12.87 -9.44
C LEU A 15 6.78 -12.63 -10.78
N HIS A 16 6.56 -11.40 -11.25
CA HIS A 16 5.96 -11.18 -12.61
C HIS A 16 6.34 -9.86 -13.30
N CYS A 17 7.49 -9.25 -13.01
CA CYS A 17 8.01 -8.14 -13.81
C CYS A 17 9.44 -8.45 -14.23
N ASN A 18 9.60 -8.96 -15.46
CA ASN A 18 10.92 -9.24 -16.05
C ASN A 18 11.61 -7.95 -16.55
N ASP A 19 10.94 -6.80 -16.38
CA ASP A 19 11.41 -5.48 -16.75
C ASP A 19 11.84 -4.72 -15.47
N LYS A 20 13.14 -4.80 -15.18
CA LYS A 20 13.78 -4.15 -14.03
C LYS A 20 13.51 -2.63 -13.99
N PRO A 21 13.62 -1.87 -15.09
CA PRO A 21 13.19 -0.48 -15.17
C PRO A 21 11.73 -0.23 -14.73
N ALA A 22 10.78 -1.04 -15.20
CA ALA A 22 9.37 -0.88 -14.84
C ALA A 22 9.12 -1.14 -13.34
N ARG A 23 9.86 -2.10 -12.77
CA ARG A 23 9.82 -2.41 -11.34
C ARG A 23 10.41 -1.29 -10.49
N ASP A 24 11.57 -0.77 -10.87
CA ASP A 24 12.28 0.25 -10.10
C ASP A 24 11.47 1.57 -10.12
N ALA A 25 10.87 1.93 -11.26
CA ALA A 25 9.92 3.04 -11.37
C ALA A 25 8.68 2.84 -10.48
N ALA A 26 8.06 1.66 -10.51
CA ALA A 26 6.90 1.37 -9.67
C ALA A 26 7.22 1.44 -8.16
N CYS A 27 8.41 1.00 -7.76
CA CYS A 27 8.89 1.13 -6.38
C CYS A 27 9.11 2.59 -5.98
N GLU A 28 9.74 3.40 -6.84
CA GLU A 28 9.94 4.83 -6.57
C GLU A 28 8.61 5.58 -6.43
N PHE A 29 7.64 5.29 -7.30
CA PHE A 29 6.29 5.86 -7.21
C PHE A 29 5.60 5.48 -5.91
N TYR A 30 5.74 4.23 -5.49
CA TYR A 30 5.13 3.71 -4.27
C TYR A 30 5.74 4.36 -3.01
N ILE A 31 7.06 4.46 -2.94
CA ILE A 31 7.77 5.14 -1.83
C ILE A 31 7.41 6.63 -1.79
N ALA A 32 7.29 7.29 -2.94
CA ALA A 32 6.88 8.69 -2.99
C ALA A 32 5.42 8.89 -2.53
N ALA A 33 4.53 7.93 -2.87
CA ALA A 33 3.15 7.94 -2.41
C ALA A 33 3.04 7.73 -0.90
N GLU A 34 3.73 6.73 -0.35
CA GLU A 34 3.78 6.47 1.09
C GLU A 34 4.31 7.67 1.86
N ASN A 35 5.40 8.29 1.40
CA ASN A 35 5.95 9.48 2.05
C ASN A 35 4.98 10.67 2.02
N ARG A 36 4.25 10.88 0.92
CA ARG A 36 3.23 11.94 0.86
C ARG A 36 2.08 11.67 1.82
N ILE A 37 1.60 10.43 1.90
CA ILE A 37 0.56 10.02 2.84
C ILE A 37 1.04 10.26 4.27
N ARG A 38 2.25 9.81 4.60
CA ARG A 38 2.85 10.00 5.93
C ARG A 38 2.95 11.46 6.31
N THR A 39 3.49 12.31 5.43
CA THR A 39 3.60 13.75 5.69
C THR A 39 2.23 14.39 5.88
N TYR A 40 1.24 14.01 5.05
CA TYR A 40 -0.12 14.52 5.18
C TYR A 40 -0.77 14.13 6.52
N VAL A 41 -0.67 12.85 6.89
CA VAL A 41 -1.24 12.36 8.15
C VAL A 41 -0.49 12.93 9.34
N ALA A 42 0.84 13.02 9.30
CA ALA A 42 1.65 13.55 10.40
C ALA A 42 1.33 15.01 10.74
N MET A 43 0.88 15.81 9.76
CA MET A 43 0.45 17.19 10.01
C MET A 43 -0.83 17.29 10.87
N ARG A 44 -1.67 16.25 10.88
CA ARG A 44 -3.00 16.27 11.53
C ARG A 44 -3.14 15.26 12.68
N TYR A 45 -2.49 14.11 12.54
CA TYR A 45 -2.51 12.98 13.46
C TYR A 45 -1.09 12.38 13.59
N PRO A 46 -0.14 13.11 14.22
CA PRO A 46 1.26 12.69 14.28
C PRO A 46 1.49 11.33 14.95
N GLN A 47 0.62 10.94 15.89
CA GLN A 47 0.73 9.65 16.59
C GLN A 47 0.26 8.46 15.72
N GLU A 48 -0.67 8.70 14.79
CA GLU A 48 -1.21 7.65 13.91
C GLU A 48 -0.50 7.59 12.55
N ALA A 49 0.41 8.54 12.27
CA ALA A 49 1.04 8.72 10.96
C ALA A 49 1.72 7.47 10.44
N ASP A 50 2.52 6.80 11.27
CA ASP A 50 3.24 5.59 10.86
C ASP A 50 2.27 4.42 10.63
N ARG A 51 1.33 4.20 11.56
CA ARG A 51 0.32 3.13 11.46
C ARG A 51 -0.57 3.27 10.23
N ILE A 52 -1.04 4.48 9.93
CA ILE A 52 -1.87 4.75 8.75
C ILE A 52 -1.06 4.59 7.47
N THR A 53 0.20 5.03 7.47
CA THR A 53 1.09 4.87 6.31
C THR A 53 1.33 3.39 6.00
N ASP A 54 1.60 2.56 7.01
CA ASP A 54 1.79 1.11 6.86
C ASP A 54 0.54 0.41 6.31
N PHE A 55 -0.64 0.81 6.82
CA PHE A 55 -1.92 0.32 6.32
C PHE A 55 -2.12 0.70 4.84
N MET A 56 -1.91 1.97 4.50
CA MET A 56 -2.05 2.44 3.12
C MET A 56 -1.05 1.79 2.18
N GLY A 57 0.20 1.57 2.63
CA GLY A 57 1.19 0.77 1.91
C GLY A 57 0.65 -0.61 1.59
N THR A 58 0.20 -1.34 2.61
CA THR A 58 -0.35 -2.70 2.45
C THR A 58 -1.54 -2.72 1.48
N LEU A 59 -2.44 -1.76 1.59
CA LEU A 59 -3.60 -1.61 0.70
C LEU A 59 -3.16 -1.39 -0.75
N MET A 60 -2.26 -0.44 -1.01
CA MET A 60 -1.76 -0.14 -2.36
C MET A 60 -1.03 -1.34 -2.98
N ALA A 61 -0.27 -2.10 -2.19
CA ALA A 61 0.38 -3.33 -2.66
C ALA A 61 -0.65 -4.42 -3.02
N GLY A 62 -1.67 -4.59 -2.18
CA GLY A 62 -2.79 -5.51 -2.42
C GLY A 62 -3.56 -5.14 -3.68
N LEU A 63 -3.95 -3.87 -3.84
CA LEU A 63 -4.64 -3.35 -5.03
C LEU A 63 -3.81 -3.57 -6.29
N SER A 64 -2.51 -3.30 -6.24
CA SER A 64 -1.60 -3.54 -7.36
C SER A 64 -1.55 -5.02 -7.75
N ALA A 65 -1.51 -5.93 -6.77
CA ALA A 65 -1.56 -7.37 -7.03
C ALA A 65 -2.91 -7.81 -7.61
N LYS A 66 -4.01 -7.26 -7.10
CA LYS A 66 -5.37 -7.55 -7.58
C LYS A 66 -5.62 -7.04 -9.00
N ALA A 67 -5.09 -5.87 -9.35
CA ALA A 67 -5.11 -5.35 -10.71
C ALA A 67 -4.39 -6.28 -11.69
N ARG A 68 -3.21 -6.82 -11.31
CA ARG A 68 -2.45 -7.75 -12.16
C ARG A 68 -3.16 -9.08 -12.43
N VAL A 69 -4.00 -9.54 -11.51
CA VAL A 69 -4.82 -10.76 -11.72
C VAL A 69 -6.17 -10.46 -12.40
N GLY A 70 -6.38 -9.23 -12.87
CA GLY A 70 -7.53 -8.85 -13.71
C GLY A 70 -8.77 -8.38 -12.94
N TYR A 71 -8.63 -7.89 -11.71
CA TYR A 71 -9.77 -7.25 -11.04
C TYR A 71 -10.22 -6.01 -11.81
N SER A 72 -11.54 -5.83 -11.89
CA SER A 72 -12.12 -4.64 -12.49
C SER A 72 -11.81 -3.40 -11.65
N LEU A 73 -11.79 -2.24 -12.31
CA LEU A 73 -11.61 -0.95 -11.65
C LEU A 73 -12.64 -0.74 -10.53
N GLU A 74 -13.89 -1.10 -10.77
CA GLU A 74 -14.98 -1.01 -9.78
C GLU A 74 -14.65 -1.76 -8.48
N ARG A 75 -14.18 -3.01 -8.57
CA ARG A 75 -13.81 -3.80 -7.38
C ARG A 75 -12.58 -3.27 -6.65
N LEU A 76 -11.65 -2.65 -7.38
CA LEU A 76 -10.52 -1.95 -6.78
C LEU A 76 -10.98 -0.68 -6.06
N GLN A 77 -11.92 0.07 -6.64
CA GLN A 77 -12.51 1.27 -6.03
C GLN A 77 -13.31 0.93 -4.78
N GLU A 78 -14.12 -0.12 -4.77
CA GLU A 78 -14.81 -0.61 -3.58
C GLU A 78 -13.84 -0.86 -2.41
N SER A 79 -12.69 -1.47 -2.70
CA SER A 79 -11.67 -1.74 -1.69
C SER A 79 -11.03 -0.45 -1.13
N VAL A 80 -10.87 0.58 -1.97
CA VAL A 80 -10.38 1.90 -1.53
C VAL A 80 -11.43 2.63 -0.69
N LEU A 81 -12.70 2.57 -1.07
CA LEU A 81 -13.81 3.19 -0.32
C LEU A 81 -13.93 2.58 1.08
N LEU A 82 -13.91 1.25 1.20
CA LEU A 82 -13.94 0.57 2.50
C LEU A 82 -12.75 0.96 3.39
N ALA A 83 -11.56 1.14 2.80
CA ALA A 83 -10.39 1.59 3.55
C ALA A 83 -10.56 3.05 4.02
N GLY A 84 -11.16 3.92 3.19
CA GLY A 84 -11.55 5.27 3.57
C GLY A 84 -12.47 5.29 4.80
N ASP A 85 -13.52 4.49 4.79
CA ASP A 85 -14.47 4.39 5.92
C ASP A 85 -13.78 3.93 7.22
N VAL A 86 -12.83 2.99 7.13
CA VAL A 86 -12.04 2.54 8.28
C VAL A 86 -11.15 3.66 8.81
N LEU A 87 -10.50 4.42 7.93
CA LEU A 87 -9.64 5.53 8.32
C LEU A 87 -10.43 6.69 8.93
N GLU A 88 -11.59 7.04 8.36
CA GLU A 88 -12.46 8.07 8.93
C GLU A 88 -12.88 7.71 10.36
N ARG A 89 -13.25 6.43 10.60
CA ARG A 89 -13.57 5.96 11.94
C ARG A 89 -12.38 6.01 12.89
N LEU A 90 -11.19 5.61 12.45
CA LEU A 90 -9.97 5.62 13.27
C LEU A 90 -9.48 7.04 13.61
N LEU A 91 -9.77 8.02 12.77
CA LEU A 91 -9.30 9.41 12.91
C LEU A 91 -10.32 10.37 13.56
N THR A 92 -11.52 9.87 13.85
CA THR A 92 -12.59 10.62 14.50
C THR A 92 -12.63 10.37 16.02
N ASP A 93 -11.98 9.31 16.50
CA ASP A 93 -11.73 9.04 17.93
C ASP A 93 -10.53 9.85 18.46
#